data_AF-A0A968M9T8-F1
#
_entry.id   AF-A0A968M9T8-F1
#
_cell.length_a   1.000
_cell.length_b   1.000
_cell.length_c   1.000
_cell.angle_alpha   90.00
_cell.angle_beta   90.00
_cell.angle_gamma   90.00
#
_symmetry.space_group_name_H-M   'P 1'
#
loop_
_entity.id
_entity.type
_entity.pdbx_description
1 polymer ?
#
loop_
_entity_poly.entity_id
_entity_poly.type
_entity_poly.pdbx_seq_one_letter_code
_entity_poly.pdbx_strand_id
1 'polypeptide(L)'
;MILSPVQDLGLALISAVVITGISFVVLMRFGTSFYQQQNGPWKYNSLVGGVAANPYIRAMIALTGLLALNQTEAIYLLAQKDSEGNPLRADHTYRVEGEALDSRWWSLTAYGPDGFLIPNRSGSLLL
;
A
#
# COMPACT_ATOMS: atom_id res chain seq x y z
N MET A 1 12.46 21.00 44.66
CA MET A 1 13.77 20.94 43.97
C MET A 1 13.52 21.37 42.53
N ILE A 2 13.81 22.62 42.19
CA ILE A 2 13.52 23.22 40.88
C ILE A 2 14.77 23.02 40.01
N LEU A 3 14.62 22.41 38.83
CA LEU A 3 15.70 22.22 37.87
C LEU A 3 16.14 23.59 37.32
N SER A 4 17.42 23.72 37.00
CA SER A 4 17.96 24.95 36.40
C SER A 4 17.49 25.08 34.94
N PRO A 5 17.39 26.31 34.39
CA PRO A 5 16.92 26.54 33.01
C PRO A 5 17.69 25.75 31.94
N VAL A 6 18.96 25.44 32.19
CA VAL A 6 19.81 24.63 31.31
C VAL A 6 19.39 23.16 31.31
N GLN A 7 18.95 22.62 32.45
CA GLN A 7 18.46 21.25 32.57
C GLN A 7 17.09 21.09 31.89
N ASP A 8 16.23 22.10 31.99
CA ASP A 8 14.93 22.13 31.28
C ASP A 8 15.12 22.17 29.76
N LEU A 9 16.06 23.00 29.27
CA LEU A 9 16.41 23.05 27.85
C LEU A 9 16.99 21.74 27.34
N GLY A 10 17.86 21.09 28.14
CA GLY A 10 18.42 19.79 27.82
C GLY A 10 17.35 18.70 27.68
N LEU A 11 16.39 18.65 28.62
CA LEU A 11 15.26 17.72 28.58
C LEU A 11 14.33 17.99 27.38
N ALA A 12 14.09 19.27 27.04
CA ALA A 12 13.29 19.65 25.88
C ALA A 12 13.94 19.19 24.57
N LEU A 13 15.27 19.33 24.43
CA LEU A 13 15.99 18.88 23.24
C LEU A 13 16.01 17.35 23.12
N ILE A 14 16.23 16.64 24.23
CA ILE A 14 16.20 15.17 24.24
C ILE A 14 14.81 14.65 23.87
N SER A 15 13.75 15.22 24.45
CA SER A 15 12.38 14.81 24.13
C SER A 15 12.01 15.11 22.68
N ALA A 16 12.42 16.25 22.13
CA ALA A 16 12.22 16.56 20.71
C ALA A 16 12.89 15.52 19.79
N VAL A 17 14.16 15.17 20.04
CA VAL A 17 14.88 14.15 19.25
C VAL A 17 14.21 12.78 19.35
N VAL A 18 13.77 12.39 20.55
CA VAL A 18 13.05 11.12 20.77
C VAL A 18 11.72 11.10 20.01
N ILE A 19 10.93 12.17 20.09
CA ILE A 19 9.64 12.28 19.39
C ILE A 19 9.86 12.22 17.87
N THR A 20 10.80 13.01 17.34
CA THR A 20 11.11 13.02 15.90
C THR A 20 11.62 11.66 15.43
N GLY A 21 12.50 11.00 16.21
CA GLY A 21 12.99 9.67 15.89
C GLY A 21 11.88 8.62 15.86
N ILE A 22 10.97 8.63 16.84
CA ILE A 22 9.81 7.72 16.88
C ILE A 22 8.88 7.99 15.70
N SER A 23 8.53 9.26 15.43
CA SER A 23 7.69 9.64 14.29
C SER A 23 8.29 9.19 12.96
N PHE A 24 9.59 9.35 12.77
CA PHE A 24 10.29 8.90 11.57
C PHE A 24 10.24 7.39 11.39
N VAL A 25 10.44 6.61 12.46
CA VAL A 25 10.33 5.14 12.43
C VAL A 25 8.89 4.70 12.13
N VAL A 26 7.89 5.36 12.71
CA VAL A 26 6.47 5.09 12.43
C VAL A 26 6.13 5.39 10.97
N LEU A 27 6.58 6.52 10.43
CA LEU A 27 6.39 6.90 9.03
C LEU A 27 7.08 5.92 8.06
N MET A 28 8.29 5.46 8.39
CA MET A 28 8.98 4.43 7.60
C MET A 28 8.24 3.09 7.60
N ARG A 29 7.67 2.68 8.74
CA ARG A 29 6.83 1.47 8.83
C ARG A 29 5.49 1.62 8.11
N PHE A 30 4.97 2.84 8.01
CA PHE A 30 3.75 3.16 7.27
C PHE A 30 3.89 2.82 5.78
N GLY A 31 5.02 3.16 5.14
CA GLY A 31 5.23 2.94 3.71
C GLY A 31 5.66 1.51 3.33
N THR A 32 6.28 0.77 4.24
CA THR A 32 6.98 -0.48 3.90
C THR A 32 6.19 -1.76 4.20
N SER A 33 5.14 -1.70 5.02
CA SER A 33 4.51 -2.91 5.61
C SER A 33 3.01 -3.06 5.31
N PHE A 34 2.46 -2.34 4.32
CA PHE A 34 1.05 -2.53 3.96
C PHE A 34 0.83 -3.85 3.22
N TYR A 35 1.64 -4.15 2.20
CA TYR A 35 1.54 -5.41 1.47
C TYR A 35 2.29 -6.51 2.24
N GLN A 36 1.54 -7.49 2.73
CA GLN A 36 2.07 -8.59 3.55
C GLN A 36 2.24 -9.87 2.75
N GLN A 37 1.58 -9.97 1.59
CA GLN A 37 1.64 -11.13 0.71
C GLN A 37 2.07 -10.73 -0.70
N GLN A 38 2.73 -11.65 -1.39
CA GLN A 38 3.12 -11.49 -2.79
C GLN A 38 2.96 -12.81 -3.58
N ASN A 39 2.67 -12.68 -4.86
CA ASN A 39 2.73 -13.76 -5.84
C ASN A 39 3.38 -13.23 -7.13
N GLY A 40 4.63 -13.59 -7.38
CA GLY A 40 5.44 -12.95 -8.43
C GLY A 40 5.48 -11.42 -8.22
N PRO A 41 5.18 -10.61 -9.26
CA PRO A 41 5.16 -9.15 -9.14
C PRO A 41 3.94 -8.59 -8.38
N TRP A 42 2.92 -9.42 -8.14
CA TRP A 42 1.66 -9.01 -7.53
C TRP A 42 1.76 -8.98 -6.02
N LYS A 43 1.29 -7.90 -5.40
CA LYS A 43 1.29 -7.69 -3.95
C LYS A 43 -0.13 -7.44 -3.45
N TYR A 44 -0.45 -7.95 -2.26
CA TYR A 44 -1.76 -7.75 -1.63
C TYR A 44 -1.68 -7.82 -0.11
N ASN A 45 -2.79 -7.50 0.55
CA ASN A 45 -2.97 -7.66 1.99
C ASN A 45 -4.30 -8.35 2.27
N SER A 46 -4.24 -9.59 2.78
CA SER A 46 -5.39 -10.44 3.09
C SER A 46 -6.24 -9.96 4.27
N LEU A 47 -5.71 -9.05 5.10
CA LEU A 47 -6.43 -8.51 6.25
C LEU A 47 -7.33 -7.32 5.89
N VAL A 48 -7.23 -6.79 4.67
CA VAL A 48 -8.06 -5.67 4.21
C VAL A 48 -9.55 -6.02 4.35
N GLY A 49 -10.34 -5.06 4.85
CA GLY A 49 -11.77 -5.20 5.13
C GLY A 49 -12.14 -6.22 6.22
N GLY A 50 -11.18 -6.95 6.77
CA GLY A 50 -11.40 -7.98 7.78
C GLY A 50 -11.42 -7.46 9.22
N VAL A 51 -11.93 -8.26 10.14
CA VAL A 51 -11.92 -7.96 11.59
C VAL A 51 -10.50 -7.98 12.18
N ALA A 52 -9.63 -8.83 11.65
CA ALA A 52 -8.23 -8.95 12.06
C ALA A 52 -7.32 -7.82 11.54
N ALA A 53 -7.85 -6.89 10.72
CA ALA A 53 -7.10 -5.70 10.32
C ALA A 53 -6.70 -4.87 11.54
N ASN A 54 -5.39 -4.69 11.74
CA ASN A 54 -4.88 -3.83 12.79
C ASN A 54 -5.20 -2.34 12.49
N PRO A 55 -5.07 -1.43 13.47
CA PRO A 55 -5.39 -0.02 13.29
C PRO A 55 -4.64 0.67 12.14
N TYR A 56 -3.41 0.24 11.84
CA TYR A 56 -2.62 0.81 10.74
C TYR A 56 -3.17 0.45 9.37
N ILE A 57 -3.54 -0.82 9.15
CA ILE A 57 -4.18 -1.25 7.91
C ILE A 57 -5.50 -0.52 7.70
N ARG A 58 -6.29 -0.37 8.77
CA ARG A 58 -7.56 0.38 8.74
C ARG A 58 -7.35 1.85 8.40
N ALA A 59 -6.36 2.49 9.00
CA ALA A 59 -6.02 3.90 8.72
C ALA A 59 -5.56 4.09 7.27
N MET A 60 -4.69 3.21 6.76
CA MET A 60 -4.25 3.26 5.36
C MET A 60 -5.44 3.15 4.40
N ILE A 61 -6.30 2.15 4.59
CA ILE A 61 -7.50 1.97 3.77
C ILE A 61 -8.44 3.18 3.86
N ALA A 62 -8.62 3.77 5.04
CA ALA A 62 -9.43 4.98 5.18
C ALA A 62 -8.90 6.17 4.37
N LEU A 63 -7.58 6.24 4.13
CA LEU A 63 -6.93 7.28 3.33
C LEU A 63 -6.89 6.95 1.83
N THR A 64 -6.78 5.68 1.46
CA THR A 64 -6.45 5.28 0.08
C THR A 64 -7.50 4.41 -0.62
N GLY A 65 -8.48 3.85 0.10
CA GLY A 65 -9.37 2.82 -0.41
C GLY A 65 -10.73 2.81 0.31
N LEU A 66 -11.60 3.75 -0.06
CA LEU A 66 -12.95 3.82 0.48
C LEU A 66 -13.69 2.49 0.28
N LEU A 67 -14.34 1.99 1.33
CA LEU A 67 -15.18 0.79 1.32
C LEU A 67 -14.44 -0.50 0.93
N ALA A 68 -13.17 -0.65 1.32
CA ALA A 68 -12.44 -1.89 1.07
C ALA A 68 -13.15 -3.09 1.72
N LEU A 69 -13.59 -4.02 0.86
CA LEU A 69 -14.29 -5.23 1.25
C LEU A 69 -13.33 -6.22 1.89
N ASN A 70 -13.88 -7.18 2.63
CA ASN A 70 -13.10 -8.27 3.20
C ASN A 70 -12.62 -9.23 2.08
N GLN A 71 -11.62 -10.06 2.40
CA GLN A 71 -11.06 -11.01 1.44
C GLN A 71 -12.05 -12.08 0.93
N THR A 72 -13.15 -12.35 1.64
CA THR A 72 -14.15 -13.35 1.20
C THR A 72 -15.06 -12.77 0.11
N GLU A 73 -15.12 -11.45 -0.01
CA GLU A 73 -15.88 -10.75 -1.05
C GLU A 73 -14.97 -10.32 -2.22
N ALA A 74 -13.80 -9.74 -1.93
CA ALA A 74 -12.86 -9.29 -2.95
C ALA A 74 -11.42 -9.23 -2.45
N ILE A 75 -10.46 -9.56 -3.32
CA ILE A 75 -9.02 -9.39 -3.09
C ILE A 75 -8.44 -8.55 -4.23
N TYR A 76 -7.72 -7.49 -3.88
CA TYR A 76 -7.04 -6.64 -4.84
C TYR A 76 -5.54 -6.93 -4.83
N LEU A 77 -5.03 -7.36 -5.97
CA LEU A 77 -3.61 -7.57 -6.22
C LEU A 77 -3.09 -6.41 -7.05
N LEU A 78 -1.93 -5.87 -6.67
CA LEU A 78 -1.29 -4.75 -7.35
C LEU A 78 0.12 -5.12 -7.80
N ALA A 79 0.41 -4.88 -9.08
CA ALA A 79 1.74 -5.01 -9.67
C ALA A 79 2.15 -3.67 -10.29
N GLN A 80 3.35 -3.19 -9.95
CA GLN A 80 3.96 -2.00 -10.54
C GLN A 80 5.21 -2.34 -11.37
N LYS A 81 5.60 -3.62 -11.34
CA LYS A 81 6.80 -4.16 -11.98
C LYS A 81 6.44 -5.44 -12.72
N ASP A 82 7.26 -5.81 -13.69
CA ASP A 82 7.20 -7.12 -14.33
C ASP A 82 7.89 -8.21 -13.48
N SER A 83 7.90 -9.44 -14.00
CA SER A 83 8.52 -10.60 -13.35
C SER A 83 10.06 -10.50 -13.21
N GLU A 84 10.71 -9.63 -13.98
CA GLU A 84 12.15 -9.36 -13.89
C GLU A 84 12.45 -8.20 -12.93
N GLY A 85 11.42 -7.54 -12.41
CA GLY A 85 11.54 -6.43 -11.46
C GLY A 85 11.67 -5.05 -12.13
N ASN A 86 11.52 -4.97 -13.45
CA ASN A 86 11.51 -3.70 -14.17
C ASN A 86 10.15 -2.99 -13.99
N PRO A 87 10.10 -1.65 -13.89
CA PRO A 87 8.85 -0.91 -13.85
C PRO A 87 7.99 -1.18 -15.10
N LEU A 88 6.68 -1.33 -14.92
CA LEU A 88 5.74 -1.44 -16.03
C LEU A 88 5.68 -0.13 -16.83
N ARG A 89 5.72 -0.22 -18.16
CA ARG A 89 5.69 0.93 -19.08
C ARG A 89 4.73 0.68 -20.24
N ALA A 90 4.04 1.73 -20.67
CA ALA A 90 3.01 1.62 -21.72
C ALA A 90 3.56 1.34 -23.14
N ASP A 91 4.88 1.45 -23.34
CA ASP A 91 5.59 1.19 -24.60
C ASP A 91 6.02 -0.29 -24.75
N HIS A 92 5.71 -1.15 -23.77
CA HIS A 92 6.02 -2.57 -23.79
C HIS A 92 4.75 -3.43 -23.83
N THR A 93 4.88 -4.64 -24.38
CA THR A 93 3.83 -5.66 -24.36
C THR A 93 4.09 -6.64 -23.23
N TYR A 94 3.09 -6.83 -22.38
CA TYR A 94 3.15 -7.77 -21.27
C TYR A 94 2.20 -8.94 -21.49
N ARG A 95 2.56 -10.07 -20.87
CA ARG A 95 1.71 -11.26 -20.83
C ARG A 95 1.42 -11.61 -19.37
N VAL A 96 0.15 -11.80 -19.08
CA VAL A 96 -0.31 -12.33 -17.79
C VAL A 96 -0.76 -13.77 -18.02
N GLU A 97 -0.12 -14.70 -17.33
CA GLU A 97 -0.41 -16.13 -17.37
C GLU A 97 -0.56 -16.65 -15.94
N GLY A 98 -1.40 -17.67 -15.76
CA GLY A 98 -1.67 -18.27 -14.48
C GLY A 98 -2.79 -19.30 -14.56
N GLU A 99 -3.07 -19.92 -13.42
CA GLU A 99 -4.21 -20.81 -13.27
C GLU A 99 -5.50 -20.01 -13.04
N ALA A 100 -6.64 -20.69 -13.18
CA ALA A 100 -7.94 -20.09 -12.86
C ALA A 100 -7.98 -19.68 -11.37
N LEU A 101 -8.37 -18.44 -11.10
CA LEU A 101 -8.56 -17.95 -9.74
C LEU A 101 -9.83 -18.56 -9.14
N ASP A 102 -9.74 -19.07 -7.91
CA ASP A 102 -10.89 -19.51 -7.12
C ASP A 102 -11.77 -18.32 -6.71
N SER A 103 -12.56 -17.85 -7.67
CA SER A 103 -13.39 -16.65 -7.57
C SER A 103 -14.58 -16.78 -8.52
N ARG A 104 -15.67 -16.06 -8.23
CA ARG A 104 -16.84 -16.03 -9.12
C ARG A 104 -16.54 -15.35 -10.46
N TRP A 105 -15.73 -14.29 -10.41
CA TRP A 105 -15.26 -13.52 -11.56
C TRP A 105 -14.02 -12.74 -11.14
N TRP A 106 -13.22 -12.33 -12.11
CA TRP A 106 -12.07 -11.47 -11.90
C TRP A 106 -11.97 -10.45 -13.04
N SER A 107 -11.18 -9.41 -12.83
CA SER A 107 -10.87 -8.43 -13.86
C SER A 107 -9.46 -7.91 -13.67
N LEU A 108 -8.86 -7.40 -14.75
CA LEU A 108 -7.57 -6.72 -14.72
C LEU A 108 -7.75 -5.28 -15.22
N THR A 109 -7.20 -4.33 -14.48
CA THR A 109 -7.33 -2.91 -14.78
C THR A 109 -5.96 -2.24 -14.73
N ALA A 110 -5.64 -1.48 -15.77
CA ALA A 110 -4.39 -0.74 -15.87
C ALA A 110 -4.61 0.73 -15.47
N TYR A 111 -3.77 1.22 -14.56
CA TYR A 111 -3.79 2.59 -14.06
C TYR A 111 -2.48 3.32 -14.41
N GLY A 112 -2.58 4.62 -14.62
CA GLY A 112 -1.44 5.52 -14.74
C GLY A 112 -0.74 5.74 -13.40
N PRO A 113 0.43 6.40 -13.40
CA PRO A 113 1.18 6.72 -12.18
C PRO A 113 0.44 7.69 -11.25
N ASP A 114 -0.59 8.37 -11.76
CA ASP A 114 -1.49 9.27 -11.03
C ASP A 114 -2.64 8.52 -10.32
N GLY A 115 -2.76 7.20 -10.52
CA GLY A 115 -3.83 6.38 -9.95
C GLY A 115 -5.15 6.44 -10.72
N PHE A 116 -5.17 7.09 -11.89
CA PHE A 116 -6.34 7.13 -12.76
C PHE A 116 -6.22 6.14 -13.91
N LEU A 117 -7.34 5.82 -14.55
CA LEU A 117 -7.34 4.88 -15.68
C LEU A 117 -6.50 5.43 -16.83
N ILE A 118 -5.69 4.56 -17.44
CA ILE A 118 -4.94 4.96 -18.63
C ILE A 118 -5.92 5.26 -19.78
N PRO A 119 -5.77 6.40 -20.48
CA PRO A 119 -6.55 6.67 -21.68
C PRO A 119 -6.25 5.61 -22.74
N ASN A 120 -7.28 4.98 -23.28
CA ASN A 120 -7.14 4.09 -24.43
C ASN A 120 -8.14 4.48 -25.52
N ARG A 121 -7.83 4.12 -26.76
CA ARG A 121 -8.66 4.47 -27.93
C ARG A 121 -9.97 3.67 -27.98
N SER A 122 -10.04 2.52 -27.29
CA SER A 122 -11.22 1.64 -27.29
C SER A 122 -12.29 2.04 -26.26
N GLY A 123 -11.97 2.91 -25.30
CA GLY A 123 -12.82 3.23 -24.17
C GLY A 123 -13.04 2.08 -23.18
N SER A 124 -12.32 0.96 -23.33
CA SER A 124 -12.50 -0.21 -22.47
C SER A 124 -11.83 0.02 -21.11
N LEU A 125 -12.56 -0.17 -20.01
CA LEU A 125 -12.03 -0.01 -18.65
C LEU A 125 -11.37 -1.29 -18.13
N LEU A 126 -11.55 -2.41 -18.83
CA LEU A 126 -11.12 -3.75 -18.46
C LEU A 126 -10.36 -4.39 -19.63
N LEU A 127 -9.29 -5.12 -19.31
CA LEU A 127 -8.58 -6.05 -20.21
C LEU A 127 -9.11 -7.47 -20.03
#